data_AF-A0A1I1INX4-F1
#
_entry.id   AF-A0A1I1INX4-F1
#
_cell.length_a   1.000
_cell.length_b   1.000
_cell.length_c   1.000
_cell.angle_alpha   90.00
_cell.angle_beta   90.00
_cell.angle_gamma   90.00
#
_symmetry.space_group_name_H-M   'P 1'
#
loop_
_entity.id
_entity.type
_entity.pdbx_description
1 polymer ?
#
loop_
_entity_poly.entity_id
_entity_poly.type
_entity_poly.pdbx_seq_one_letter_code
_entity_poly.pdbx_strand_id
1 'polypeptide(L)'
;MEIKRNIILGLALATTAVLAACGGGDDGIDDRVGLSKPSVRVIHAVTAGPNVDVLQNGALTSLRNIPYKTVSGYFNVEEGNNLFAFNLANTSTQIGATTVSAHTGHKYTVVALPGTTAADVLQIDDPYGKGLLDTSARIRGLNASINAQNVDMYLTTPAQDIAAVNPTIAAISYKNAVPASGQDSIYVDGGTYRLRVTAAGTKTVIFDSGALTVNKNDDWLITTIPADGFGAVVPNKIKVLVAQSSTSNATAQELVSQQ
;
A
#
# COMPACT_ATOMS: atom_id res chain seq x y z
N MET A 1 29.73 66.66 -1.45
CA MET A 1 29.44 66.25 -2.84
C MET A 1 30.13 64.92 -3.07
N GLU A 2 29.45 63.99 -3.76
CA GLU A 2 29.80 62.58 -4.07
C GLU A 2 29.09 61.53 -3.19
N ILE A 3 27.91 61.12 -3.68
CA ILE A 3 27.10 59.98 -3.23
C ILE A 3 27.60 58.75 -4.00
N LYS A 4 28.13 57.72 -3.32
CA LYS A 4 28.43 56.42 -3.93
C LYS A 4 27.32 55.41 -3.64
N ARG A 5 26.62 55.06 -4.71
CA ARG A 5 25.53 54.08 -4.81
C ARG A 5 26.12 52.70 -5.08
N ASN A 6 26.05 51.77 -4.11
CA ASN A 6 26.39 50.37 -4.34
C ASN A 6 25.17 49.48 -4.13
N ILE A 7 24.62 49.06 -5.28
CA ILE A 7 23.65 47.98 -5.44
C ILE A 7 24.37 46.66 -5.17
N ILE A 8 23.88 45.84 -4.24
CA ILE A 8 24.32 44.45 -4.11
C ILE A 8 23.12 43.53 -4.37
N LEU A 9 23.29 42.75 -5.43
CA LEU A 9 22.45 41.69 -5.98
C LEU A 9 21.99 40.70 -4.90
N GLY A 10 20.68 40.50 -4.82
CA GLY A 10 20.08 39.40 -4.06
C GLY A 10 20.34 38.07 -4.73
N LEU A 11 21.03 37.17 -4.03
CA LEU A 11 21.26 35.79 -4.43
C LEU A 11 20.06 34.94 -3.97
N ALA A 12 19.12 34.67 -4.87
CA ALA A 12 18.02 33.74 -4.62
C ALA A 12 18.56 32.31 -4.62
N LEU A 13 18.59 31.65 -3.45
CA LEU A 13 18.80 30.22 -3.35
C LEU A 13 17.59 29.49 -3.93
N ALA A 14 17.73 28.93 -5.13
CA ALA A 14 16.79 27.97 -5.67
C ALA A 14 16.94 26.65 -4.91
N THR A 15 15.96 26.32 -4.06
CA THR A 15 15.85 24.99 -3.46
C THR A 15 15.44 24.01 -4.55
N THR A 16 16.35 23.12 -4.93
CA THR A 16 16.06 21.96 -5.78
C THR A 16 15.14 21.00 -5.02
N ALA A 17 13.84 21.10 -5.26
CA ALA A 17 12.90 20.06 -4.90
C ALA A 17 13.23 18.81 -5.72
N VAL A 18 13.78 17.79 -5.06
CA VAL A 18 13.89 16.45 -5.64
C VAL A 18 12.47 15.90 -5.72
N LEU A 19 11.85 16.03 -6.88
CA LEU A 19 10.61 15.30 -7.19
C LEU A 19 11.00 13.82 -7.30
N ALA A 20 10.76 13.07 -6.22
CA ALA A 20 10.69 11.62 -6.31
C ALA A 20 9.47 11.28 -7.16
N ALA A 21 9.68 11.10 -8.48
CA ALA A 21 8.68 10.55 -9.37
C ALA A 21 8.55 9.04 -9.12
N CYS A 22 7.82 8.68 -8.07
CA CYS A 22 7.33 7.32 -7.83
C CYS A 22 5.82 7.37 -8.03
N GLY A 23 5.34 7.06 -9.23
CA GLY A 23 3.91 7.21 -9.55
C GLY A 23 3.65 7.16 -11.06
N GLY A 24 4.02 6.06 -11.69
CA GLY A 24 3.66 5.75 -13.07
C GLY A 24 3.41 4.26 -13.17
N GLY A 25 2.12 3.86 -13.13
CA GLY A 25 1.70 2.49 -13.40
C GLY A 25 2.21 2.02 -14.77
N ASP A 26 2.79 0.82 -14.83
CA ASP A 26 2.83 0.09 -16.10
C ASP A 26 1.39 -0.41 -16.32
N ASP A 27 0.60 0.47 -16.92
CA ASP A 27 -0.81 0.30 -17.25
C ASP A 27 -0.90 0.01 -18.76
N GLY A 28 -0.29 -1.10 -19.18
CA GLY A 28 -0.18 -1.49 -20.58
C GLY A 28 -1.54 -1.65 -21.26
N ILE A 29 -1.55 -1.63 -22.60
CA ILE A 29 -2.79 -1.90 -23.35
C ILE A 29 -3.32 -3.31 -23.07
N ASP A 30 -2.40 -4.27 -22.91
CA ASP A 30 -2.65 -5.66 -22.58
C ASP A 30 -3.29 -5.81 -21.19
N ASP A 31 -2.84 -5.04 -20.20
CA ASP A 31 -3.49 -4.97 -18.89
C ASP A 31 -4.97 -4.53 -19.03
N ARG A 32 -5.21 -3.45 -19.77
CA ARG A 32 -6.55 -2.84 -19.90
C ARG A 32 -7.54 -3.69 -20.72
N VAL A 33 -7.05 -4.62 -21.53
CA VAL A 33 -7.89 -5.56 -22.29
C VAL A 33 -7.88 -6.97 -21.69
N GLY A 34 -7.28 -7.16 -20.51
CA GLY A 34 -7.27 -8.44 -19.79
C GLY A 34 -6.42 -9.54 -20.46
N LEU A 35 -5.40 -9.15 -21.23
CA LEU A 35 -4.51 -10.07 -21.94
C LEU A 35 -3.08 -10.08 -21.39
N SER A 36 -2.79 -9.30 -20.35
CA SER A 36 -1.46 -9.28 -19.73
C SER A 36 -1.15 -10.59 -19.00
N LYS A 37 0.14 -10.93 -18.89
CA LYS A 37 0.57 -12.08 -18.09
C LYS A 37 0.19 -11.84 -16.61
N PRO A 38 -0.17 -12.90 -15.86
CA PRO A 38 -0.37 -12.74 -14.44
C PRO A 38 0.91 -12.21 -13.80
N SER A 39 0.78 -11.25 -12.90
CA SER A 39 1.92 -10.66 -12.22
C SER A 39 1.68 -10.55 -10.72
N VAL A 40 2.76 -10.64 -9.95
CA VAL A 40 2.73 -10.59 -8.49
C VAL A 40 3.59 -9.43 -8.00
N ARG A 41 3.09 -8.72 -6.99
CA ARG A 41 3.84 -7.80 -6.15
C ARG A 41 3.90 -8.33 -4.73
N VAL A 42 5.04 -8.15 -4.08
CA VAL A 42 5.28 -8.58 -2.71
C VAL A 42 5.41 -7.37 -1.79
N ILE A 43 4.78 -7.44 -0.61
CA ILE A 43 4.84 -6.41 0.42
C ILE A 43 5.28 -7.04 1.74
N HIS A 44 6.24 -6.40 2.40
CA HIS A 44 6.62 -6.73 3.78
C HIS A 44 6.06 -5.70 4.76
N ALA A 45 4.86 -5.98 5.29
CA ALA A 45 4.13 -5.12 6.22
C ALA A 45 4.27 -5.54 7.69
N VAL A 46 5.25 -6.40 8.01
CA VAL A 46 5.48 -6.87 9.39
C VAL A 46 6.25 -5.81 10.18
N THR A 47 5.52 -4.94 10.86
CA THR A 47 6.09 -3.88 11.70
C THR A 47 6.99 -4.44 12.81
N ALA A 48 8.18 -3.87 12.95
CA ALA A 48 9.20 -4.32 13.92
C ALA A 48 9.59 -5.81 13.77
N GLY A 49 9.29 -6.41 12.63
CA GLY A 49 9.74 -7.76 12.28
C GLY A 49 11.17 -7.76 11.72
N PRO A 50 11.86 -8.91 11.75
CA PRO A 50 13.12 -9.11 11.06
C PRO A 50 12.94 -9.04 9.54
N ASN A 51 14.02 -8.75 8.83
CA ASN A 51 14.05 -8.84 7.37
C ASN A 51 13.71 -10.25 6.89
N VAL A 52 13.19 -10.34 5.68
CA VAL A 52 12.72 -11.61 5.10
C VAL A 52 13.34 -11.90 3.73
N ASP A 53 13.44 -13.17 3.40
CA ASP A 53 13.67 -13.65 2.04
C ASP A 53 12.35 -14.16 1.45
N VAL A 54 12.09 -13.88 0.17
CA VAL A 54 10.91 -14.38 -0.54
C VAL A 54 11.30 -15.54 -1.43
N LEU A 55 10.53 -16.62 -1.33
CA LEU A 55 10.66 -17.80 -2.17
C LEU A 55 9.42 -17.95 -3.06
N GLN A 56 9.63 -18.38 -4.30
CA GLN A 56 8.59 -18.81 -5.22
C GLN A 56 8.83 -20.29 -5.57
N ASN A 57 7.83 -21.13 -5.35
CA ASN A 57 7.89 -22.58 -5.62
C ASN A 57 9.13 -23.26 -4.99
N GLY A 58 9.51 -22.80 -3.79
CA GLY A 58 10.66 -23.33 -3.03
C GLY A 58 12.03 -22.76 -3.44
N ALA A 59 12.11 -21.92 -4.47
CA ALA A 59 13.34 -21.27 -4.89
C ALA A 59 13.41 -19.82 -4.40
N LEU A 60 14.60 -19.35 -3.99
CA LEU A 60 14.83 -17.95 -3.63
C LEU A 60 14.61 -17.04 -4.84
N THR A 61 13.86 -15.96 -4.64
CA THR A 61 13.67 -14.89 -5.63
C THR A 61 14.78 -13.84 -5.52
N SER A 62 14.69 -12.76 -6.30
CA SER A 62 15.53 -11.56 -6.15
C SER A 62 15.22 -10.74 -4.90
N LEU A 63 14.07 -10.97 -4.25
CA LEU A 63 13.64 -10.28 -3.03
C LEU A 63 14.27 -10.98 -1.81
N ARG A 64 15.52 -10.63 -1.55
CA ARG A 64 16.31 -11.18 -0.44
C ARG A 64 16.65 -10.11 0.59
N ASN A 65 16.67 -10.50 1.86
CA ASN A 65 16.95 -9.62 3.00
C ASN A 65 16.14 -8.31 2.94
N ILE A 66 14.86 -8.40 2.54
CA ILE A 66 14.02 -7.22 2.35
C ILE A 66 13.54 -6.71 3.73
N PRO A 67 13.69 -5.41 4.03
CA PRO A 67 13.24 -4.85 5.28
C PRO A 67 11.73 -4.58 5.30
N TYR A 68 11.19 -4.36 6.50
CA TYR A 68 9.85 -3.81 6.71
C TYR A 68 9.63 -2.58 5.81
N LYS A 69 8.42 -2.46 5.25
CA LYS A 69 7.98 -1.48 4.23
C LYS A 69 8.47 -1.74 2.82
N THR A 70 9.17 -2.84 2.54
CA THR A 70 9.48 -3.18 1.15
C THR A 70 8.19 -3.45 0.38
N VAL A 71 8.10 -2.85 -0.81
CA VAL A 71 7.07 -3.08 -1.83
C VAL A 71 7.81 -3.40 -3.12
N SER A 72 7.68 -4.59 -3.67
CA SER A 72 8.32 -4.91 -4.95
C SER A 72 7.65 -4.18 -6.12
N GLY A 73 8.31 -4.12 -7.27
CA GLY A 73 7.57 -3.97 -8.54
C GLY A 73 6.74 -5.23 -8.81
N TYR A 74 5.75 -5.14 -9.70
CA TYR A 74 5.10 -6.33 -10.23
C TYR A 74 6.10 -7.11 -11.10
N PHE A 75 6.12 -8.43 -10.94
CA PHE A 75 6.87 -9.34 -11.80
C PHE A 75 5.97 -10.46 -12.28
N ASN A 76 6.17 -10.89 -13.53
CA ASN A 76 5.35 -11.92 -14.15
C ASN A 76 5.55 -13.27 -13.47
N VAL A 77 4.46 -14.03 -13.40
CA VAL A 77 4.45 -15.44 -12.96
C VAL A 77 3.83 -16.31 -14.04
N GLU A 78 4.02 -17.62 -13.92
CA GLU A 78 3.34 -18.58 -14.77
C GLU A 78 1.87 -18.71 -14.34
N GLU A 79 0.98 -19.07 -15.28
CA GLU A 79 -0.41 -19.37 -14.95
C GLU A 79 -0.53 -20.61 -14.05
N GLY A 80 -1.60 -20.66 -13.26
CA GLY A 80 -1.85 -21.71 -12.27
C GLY A 80 -1.19 -21.42 -10.92
N ASN A 81 -0.93 -22.49 -10.16
CA ASN A 81 -0.55 -22.35 -8.76
C ASN A 81 0.92 -21.95 -8.60
N ASN A 82 1.15 -20.82 -7.94
CA ASN A 82 2.45 -20.32 -7.53
C ASN A 82 2.51 -20.20 -6.01
N LEU A 83 3.37 -20.99 -5.37
CA LEU A 83 3.58 -20.93 -3.92
C LEU A 83 4.56 -19.79 -3.60
N PHE A 84 4.11 -18.80 -2.85
CA PHE A 84 4.95 -17.75 -2.28
C PHE A 84 5.16 -18.00 -0.79
N ALA A 85 6.42 -18.06 -0.37
CA ALA A 85 6.80 -18.23 1.03
C ALA A 85 7.75 -17.11 1.47
N PHE A 86 7.69 -16.77 2.74
CA PHE A 86 8.58 -15.82 3.38
C PHE A 86 9.38 -16.56 4.44
N ASN A 87 10.71 -16.42 4.38
CA ASN A 87 11.62 -16.93 5.39
C ASN A 87 12.26 -15.77 6.14
N LEU A 88 12.68 -16.00 7.38
CA LEU A 88 13.61 -15.09 8.05
C LEU A 88 14.89 -14.99 7.21
N ALA A 89 15.34 -13.76 6.95
CA ALA A 89 16.44 -13.50 6.04
C ALA A 89 17.68 -14.31 6.39
N ASN A 90 18.29 -14.92 5.36
CA ASN A 90 19.47 -15.78 5.45
C ASN A 90 19.27 -17.07 6.27
N THR A 91 18.02 -17.54 6.40
CA THR A 91 17.68 -18.81 7.08
C THR A 91 16.66 -19.62 6.28
N SER A 92 16.40 -20.86 6.72
CA SER A 92 15.29 -21.70 6.23
C SER A 92 14.02 -21.58 7.07
N THR A 93 13.98 -20.69 8.07
CA THR A 93 12.83 -20.56 8.97
C THR A 93 11.71 -19.81 8.26
N GLN A 94 10.71 -20.55 7.79
CA GLN A 94 9.51 -19.99 7.17
C GLN A 94 8.63 -19.28 8.20
N ILE A 95 8.24 -18.05 7.92
CA ILE A 95 7.31 -17.26 8.75
C ILE A 95 5.87 -17.33 8.23
N GLY A 96 5.68 -17.68 6.96
CA GLY A 96 4.36 -17.88 6.37
C GLY A 96 4.45 -18.12 4.86
N ALA A 97 3.35 -18.61 4.29
CA ALA A 97 3.26 -18.86 2.85
C ALA A 97 1.81 -18.77 2.37
N THR A 98 1.63 -18.54 1.08
CA THR A 98 0.34 -18.56 0.40
C THR A 98 0.50 -19.07 -1.03
N THR A 99 -0.57 -19.64 -1.59
CA THR A 99 -0.60 -20.06 -3.00
C THR A 99 -1.46 -19.09 -3.79
N VAL A 100 -0.86 -18.51 -4.82
CA VAL A 100 -1.56 -17.68 -5.81
C VAL A 100 -1.99 -18.59 -6.96
N SER A 101 -3.29 -18.69 -7.22
CA SER A 101 -3.82 -19.29 -8.46
C SER A 101 -3.86 -18.21 -9.53
N ALA A 102 -2.80 -18.14 -10.33
CA ALA A 102 -2.54 -17.07 -11.26
C ALA A 102 -3.29 -17.24 -12.59
N HIS A 103 -3.94 -16.18 -13.06
CA HIS A 103 -4.71 -16.14 -14.31
C HIS A 103 -4.32 -14.93 -15.17
N THR A 104 -4.35 -15.07 -16.50
CA THR A 104 -4.12 -13.97 -17.44
C THR A 104 -5.03 -12.77 -17.13
N GLY A 105 -4.50 -11.55 -17.20
CA GLY A 105 -5.23 -10.30 -16.95
C GLY A 105 -5.39 -9.93 -15.46
N HIS A 106 -4.77 -10.68 -14.55
CA HIS A 106 -4.85 -10.43 -13.11
C HIS A 106 -3.51 -9.98 -12.53
N LYS A 107 -3.59 -9.04 -11.58
CA LYS A 107 -2.45 -8.62 -10.75
C LYS A 107 -2.69 -9.11 -9.34
N TYR A 108 -1.66 -9.66 -8.71
CA TYR A 108 -1.74 -10.22 -7.37
C TYR A 108 -0.82 -9.46 -6.42
N THR A 109 -1.28 -9.20 -5.20
CA THR A 109 -0.44 -8.67 -4.13
C THR A 109 -0.33 -9.69 -3.01
N VAL A 110 0.90 -10.10 -2.70
CA VAL A 110 1.21 -11.00 -1.57
C VAL A 110 1.82 -10.18 -0.45
N VAL A 111 1.20 -10.20 0.72
CA VAL A 111 1.56 -9.37 1.87
C VAL A 111 1.96 -10.24 3.05
N ALA A 112 3.22 -10.15 3.48
CA ALA A 112 3.62 -10.60 4.81
C ALA A 112 3.16 -9.57 5.84
N LEU A 113 2.34 -10.00 6.81
CA LEU A 113 1.68 -9.13 7.78
C LEU A 113 1.82 -9.66 9.23
N PRO A 114 1.62 -8.82 10.26
CA PRO A 114 1.64 -9.27 11.64
C PRO A 114 0.49 -10.26 11.93
N GLY A 115 0.81 -11.42 12.51
CA GLY A 115 -0.16 -12.39 13.04
C GLY A 115 -0.26 -12.35 14.57
N THR A 116 -1.04 -13.28 15.15
CA THR A 116 -1.27 -13.41 16.61
C THR A 116 -0.06 -13.96 17.35
N THR A 117 0.57 -14.99 16.78
CA THR A 117 1.70 -15.72 17.39
C THR A 117 2.98 -15.63 16.55
N ALA A 118 2.84 -15.45 15.24
CA ALA A 118 3.92 -15.29 14.26
C ALA A 118 3.45 -14.34 13.14
N ALA A 119 4.29 -14.02 12.17
CA ALA A 119 3.81 -13.37 10.95
C ALA A 119 2.81 -14.28 10.22
N ASP A 120 2.01 -13.70 9.33
CA ASP A 120 1.16 -14.45 8.39
C ASP A 120 1.29 -13.85 6.99
N VAL A 121 0.73 -14.53 6.00
CA VAL A 121 0.78 -14.11 4.59
C VAL A 121 -0.63 -14.08 4.01
N LEU A 122 -1.02 -12.92 3.49
CA LEU A 122 -2.26 -12.73 2.75
C LEU A 122 -1.95 -12.61 1.26
N GLN A 123 -2.83 -13.13 0.40
CA GLN A 123 -2.84 -12.80 -1.02
C GLN A 123 -4.10 -12.03 -1.39
N ILE A 124 -3.96 -11.10 -2.33
CA ILE A 124 -5.03 -10.29 -2.89
C ILE A 124 -4.96 -10.48 -4.41
N ASP A 125 -6.03 -11.01 -4.98
CA ASP A 125 -6.30 -11.01 -6.41
C ASP A 125 -6.98 -9.69 -6.79
N ASP A 126 -6.38 -8.96 -7.72
CA ASP A 126 -6.87 -7.71 -8.26
C ASP A 126 -7.04 -7.85 -9.79
N PRO A 127 -8.27 -8.19 -10.27
CA PRO A 127 -8.55 -8.16 -11.68
C PRO A 127 -8.35 -6.74 -12.22
N TYR A 128 -7.58 -6.60 -13.29
CA TYR A 128 -7.24 -5.29 -13.82
C TYR A 128 -8.34 -4.78 -14.77
N GLY A 129 -9.45 -4.31 -14.20
CA GLY A 129 -10.64 -3.86 -14.92
C GLY A 129 -10.62 -2.41 -15.41
N LYS A 130 -9.47 -1.75 -15.41
CA LYS A 130 -9.37 -0.31 -15.68
C LYS A 130 -9.65 0.01 -17.15
N GLY A 131 -10.65 0.86 -17.41
CA GLY A 131 -11.06 1.23 -18.76
C GLY A 131 -9.94 1.86 -19.59
N LEU A 132 -9.99 1.72 -20.93
CA LEU A 132 -8.90 2.09 -21.84
C LEU A 132 -8.37 3.52 -21.70
N LEU A 133 -9.25 4.48 -21.42
CA LEU A 133 -8.92 5.90 -21.30
C LEU A 133 -9.00 6.41 -19.85
N ASP A 134 -9.26 5.51 -18.89
CA ASP A 134 -9.39 5.87 -17.50
C ASP A 134 -8.01 6.23 -16.92
N THR A 135 -7.96 7.34 -16.18
CA THR A 135 -6.77 7.84 -15.49
C THR A 135 -6.95 7.93 -13.97
N SER A 136 -8.07 7.42 -13.47
CA SER A 136 -8.37 7.36 -12.04
C SER A 136 -7.30 6.56 -11.31
N ALA A 137 -7.03 6.97 -10.07
CA ALA A 137 -6.31 6.15 -9.13
C ALA A 137 -7.17 4.96 -8.71
N ARG A 138 -6.51 3.86 -8.35
CA ARG A 138 -7.12 2.63 -7.84
C ARG A 138 -6.75 2.50 -6.38
N ILE A 139 -7.74 2.26 -5.53
CA ILE A 139 -7.55 2.20 -4.09
C ILE A 139 -8.20 0.95 -3.53
N ARG A 140 -7.44 0.27 -2.69
CA ARG A 140 -7.90 -0.86 -1.88
C ARG A 140 -7.44 -0.69 -0.44
N GLY A 141 -8.28 -1.08 0.50
CA GLY A 141 -7.96 -1.11 1.92
C GLY A 141 -7.59 -2.52 2.36
N LEU A 142 -6.63 -2.64 3.27
CA LEU A 142 -6.26 -3.88 3.95
C LEU A 142 -6.14 -3.57 5.44
N ASN A 143 -6.79 -4.39 6.28
CA ASN A 143 -6.59 -4.31 7.71
C ASN A 143 -5.65 -5.43 8.19
N ALA A 144 -4.39 -5.08 8.42
CA ALA A 144 -3.38 -5.93 9.04
C ALA A 144 -3.17 -5.60 10.54
N SER A 145 -4.04 -4.78 11.14
CA SER A 145 -4.00 -4.40 12.55
C SER A 145 -4.67 -5.44 13.43
N ILE A 146 -3.88 -6.33 14.02
CA ILE A 146 -4.38 -7.33 14.98
C ILE A 146 -5.00 -6.71 16.23
N ASN A 147 -4.54 -5.52 16.63
CA ASN A 147 -4.98 -4.79 17.81
C ASN A 147 -6.15 -3.84 17.53
N ALA A 148 -6.69 -3.84 16.31
CA ALA A 148 -7.86 -3.05 15.97
C ALA A 148 -9.07 -3.97 15.80
N GLN A 149 -10.26 -3.43 16.08
CA GLN A 149 -11.49 -4.01 15.57
C GLN A 149 -11.54 -3.90 14.03
N ASN A 150 -12.63 -4.34 13.42
CA ASN A 150 -12.89 -3.96 12.03
C ASN A 150 -12.79 -2.43 11.89
N VAL A 151 -12.24 -1.96 10.78
CA VAL A 151 -12.04 -0.53 10.53
C VAL A 151 -12.84 -0.03 9.35
N ASP A 152 -13.25 1.23 9.41
CA ASP A 152 -13.78 1.98 8.27
C ASP A 152 -12.73 2.98 7.79
N MET A 153 -12.53 3.11 6.49
CA MET A 153 -11.66 4.12 5.88
C MET A 153 -12.48 5.15 5.11
N TYR A 154 -12.27 6.41 5.45
CA TYR A 154 -12.85 7.56 4.79
C TYR A 154 -11.76 8.26 4.00
N LEU A 155 -11.83 8.18 2.69
CA LEU A 155 -11.02 8.99 1.79
C LEU A 155 -11.93 10.07 1.20
N THR A 156 -11.68 11.30 1.62
CA THR A 156 -12.60 12.43 1.40
C THR A 156 -11.81 13.69 1.11
N THR A 157 -12.43 14.75 0.61
CA THR A 157 -11.76 16.05 0.54
C THR A 157 -11.39 16.53 1.96
N PRO A 158 -10.31 17.31 2.14
CA PRO A 158 -9.79 17.61 3.47
C PRO A 158 -10.77 18.27 4.43
N ALA A 159 -11.71 19.08 3.89
CA ALA A 159 -12.71 19.81 4.66
C ALA A 159 -14.01 19.03 4.91
N GLN A 160 -14.20 17.87 4.27
CA GLN A 160 -15.43 17.09 4.43
C GLN A 160 -15.54 16.55 5.85
N ASP A 161 -16.70 16.67 6.48
CA ASP A 161 -16.98 16.01 7.75
C ASP A 161 -17.41 14.56 7.53
N ILE A 162 -16.77 13.61 8.22
CA ILE A 162 -17.12 12.18 8.17
C ILE A 162 -18.42 11.87 8.90
N ALA A 163 -18.89 12.75 9.78
CA ALA A 163 -20.18 12.58 10.45
C ALA A 163 -21.35 12.56 9.46
N ALA A 164 -21.19 13.19 8.29
CA ALA A 164 -22.24 13.35 7.28
C ALA A 164 -22.12 12.38 6.09
N VAL A 165 -21.10 11.51 6.05
CA VAL A 165 -20.86 10.63 4.90
C VAL A 165 -20.61 9.19 5.33
N ASN A 166 -20.83 8.25 4.40
CA ASN A 166 -20.46 6.86 4.57
C ASN A 166 -18.95 6.67 4.33
N PRO A 167 -18.33 5.61 4.89
CA PRO A 167 -16.93 5.30 4.59
C PRO A 167 -16.76 4.91 3.12
N THR A 168 -15.61 5.29 2.55
CA THR A 168 -15.20 4.90 1.20
C THR A 168 -14.94 3.39 1.14
N ILE A 169 -14.34 2.85 2.21
CA ILE A 169 -14.05 1.42 2.36
C ILE A 169 -14.56 0.99 3.74
N ALA A 170 -15.60 0.18 3.77
CA ALA A 170 -16.32 -0.16 4.99
C ALA A 170 -15.89 -1.51 5.58
N ALA A 171 -15.95 -1.63 6.91
CA ALA A 171 -15.92 -2.86 7.68
C ALA A 171 -14.77 -3.82 7.33
N ILE A 172 -13.56 -3.29 7.17
CA ILE A 172 -12.38 -4.08 6.85
C ILE A 172 -11.96 -4.87 8.09
N SER A 173 -12.25 -6.18 8.08
CA SER A 173 -11.82 -7.08 9.14
C SER A 173 -10.33 -7.38 9.09
N TYR A 174 -9.77 -7.77 10.23
CA TYR A 174 -8.37 -8.20 10.31
C TYR A 174 -8.06 -9.32 9.29
N LYS A 175 -6.92 -9.20 8.61
CA LYS A 175 -6.46 -10.04 7.49
C LYS A 175 -7.41 -10.08 6.29
N ASN A 176 -8.17 -9.01 6.08
CA ASN A 176 -9.04 -8.89 4.92
C ASN A 176 -8.77 -7.61 4.12
N ALA A 177 -8.96 -7.69 2.82
CA ALA A 177 -8.91 -6.56 1.91
C ALA A 177 -10.32 -6.18 1.43
N VAL A 178 -10.56 -4.88 1.24
CA VAL A 178 -11.81 -4.33 0.69
C VAL A 178 -11.46 -3.26 -0.36
N PRO A 179 -11.96 -3.36 -1.61
CA PRO A 179 -12.77 -4.45 -2.16
C PRO A 179 -12.12 -5.83 -2.02
N ALA A 180 -12.97 -6.86 -1.93
CA ALA A 180 -12.53 -8.23 -1.66
C ALA A 180 -11.58 -8.73 -2.76
N SER A 181 -10.73 -9.71 -2.41
CA SER A 181 -9.92 -10.43 -3.39
C SER A 181 -10.80 -10.96 -4.53
N GLY A 182 -10.39 -10.77 -5.78
CA GLY A 182 -11.15 -11.10 -6.98
C GLY A 182 -12.19 -10.05 -7.40
N GLN A 183 -12.27 -8.91 -6.70
CA GLN A 183 -13.03 -7.73 -7.14
C GLN A 183 -12.08 -6.62 -7.55
N ASP A 184 -12.51 -5.73 -8.43
CA ASP A 184 -11.70 -4.58 -8.84
C ASP A 184 -11.57 -3.57 -7.70
N SER A 185 -10.48 -2.79 -7.73
CA SER A 185 -10.21 -1.72 -6.76
C SER A 185 -11.16 -0.53 -6.94
N ILE A 186 -11.28 0.33 -5.93
CA ILE A 186 -12.11 1.54 -6.02
C ILE A 186 -11.40 2.58 -6.87
N TYR A 187 -12.10 3.12 -7.86
CA TYR A 187 -11.60 4.21 -8.69
C TYR A 187 -11.87 5.56 -8.03
N VAL A 188 -10.82 6.39 -7.93
CA VAL A 188 -10.95 7.78 -7.46
C VAL A 188 -10.20 8.73 -8.39
N ASP A 189 -10.74 9.92 -8.58
CA ASP A 189 -10.04 10.97 -9.31
C ASP A 189 -8.78 11.41 -8.57
N GLY A 190 -7.73 11.74 -9.34
CA GLY A 190 -6.54 12.37 -8.77
C GLY A 190 -6.89 13.71 -8.13
N GLY A 191 -6.36 13.97 -6.94
CA GLY A 191 -6.67 15.17 -6.17
C GLY A 191 -6.08 15.15 -4.76
N THR A 192 -6.44 16.17 -3.97
CA THR A 192 -6.08 16.25 -2.55
C THR A 192 -7.18 15.68 -1.70
N TYR A 193 -6.82 14.74 -0.83
CA TYR A 193 -7.72 14.03 0.07
C TYR A 193 -7.21 14.09 1.51
N ARG A 194 -8.02 13.58 2.43
CA ARG A 194 -7.65 13.25 3.80
C ARG A 194 -8.17 11.85 4.09
N LEU A 195 -7.28 10.97 4.53
CA LEU A 195 -7.60 9.62 4.98
C LEU A 195 -7.87 9.66 6.48
N ARG A 196 -9.06 9.24 6.88
CA ARG A 196 -9.43 9.00 8.28
C ARG A 196 -9.83 7.54 8.44
N VAL A 197 -9.28 6.89 9.46
CA VAL A 197 -9.65 5.52 9.83
C VAL A 197 -10.43 5.58 11.14
N THR A 198 -11.56 4.90 11.21
CA THR A 198 -12.37 4.77 12.43
C THR A 198 -12.54 3.30 12.81
N ALA A 199 -12.94 3.05 14.06
CA ALA A 199 -13.53 1.75 14.40
C ALA A 199 -14.83 1.58 13.60
N ALA A 200 -15.03 0.42 12.97
CA ALA A 200 -16.11 0.19 12.04
C ALA A 200 -17.49 0.41 12.66
N GLY A 201 -18.39 1.02 11.90
CA GLY A 201 -19.74 1.38 12.36
C GLY A 201 -19.77 2.58 13.31
N THR A 202 -18.62 3.20 13.60
CA THR A 202 -18.51 4.40 14.44
C THR A 202 -17.83 5.54 13.68
N LYS A 203 -17.87 6.75 14.25
CA LYS A 203 -17.13 7.92 13.76
C LYS A 203 -15.91 8.26 14.62
N THR A 204 -15.53 7.36 15.53
CA THR A 204 -14.36 7.54 16.40
C THR A 204 -13.09 7.34 15.60
N VAL A 205 -12.41 8.44 15.28
CA VAL A 205 -11.18 8.45 14.47
C VAL A 205 -10.02 7.89 15.30
N ILE A 206 -9.38 6.85 14.78
CA ILE A 206 -8.21 6.19 15.37
C ILE A 206 -6.92 6.49 14.59
N PHE A 207 -7.05 7.04 13.38
CA PHE A 207 -5.94 7.54 12.57
C PHE A 207 -6.43 8.66 11.65
N ASP A 208 -5.60 9.70 11.49
CA ASP A 208 -5.88 10.82 10.59
C ASP A 208 -4.61 11.24 9.84
N SER A 209 -4.60 11.15 8.51
CA SER A 209 -3.41 11.48 7.72
C SER A 209 -3.11 12.98 7.62
N GLY A 210 -4.08 13.85 7.96
CA GLY A 210 -4.11 15.20 7.41
C GLY A 210 -4.30 15.18 5.89
N ALA A 211 -3.95 16.28 5.21
CA ALA A 211 -4.05 16.35 3.76
C ALA A 211 -2.97 15.49 3.08
N LEU A 212 -3.35 14.73 2.06
CA LEU A 212 -2.48 13.95 1.18
C LEU A 212 -2.90 14.13 -0.28
N THR A 213 -1.99 13.82 -1.20
CA THR A 213 -2.26 13.85 -2.64
C THR A 213 -2.38 12.42 -3.16
N VAL A 214 -3.46 12.14 -3.89
CA VAL A 214 -3.61 10.94 -4.72
C VAL A 214 -3.42 11.39 -6.17
N ASN A 215 -2.42 10.85 -6.85
CA ASN A 215 -2.17 11.22 -8.25
C ASN A 215 -3.01 10.36 -9.20
N LYS A 216 -3.15 10.82 -10.44
CA LYS A 216 -3.74 10.01 -11.51
C LYS A 216 -2.93 8.73 -11.70
N ASN A 217 -3.62 7.61 -11.96
CA ASN A 217 -3.05 6.28 -12.14
C ASN A 217 -2.31 5.70 -10.93
N ASP A 218 -2.42 6.31 -9.76
CA ASP A 218 -1.91 5.71 -8.55
C ASP A 218 -2.58 4.35 -8.28
N ASP A 219 -1.80 3.35 -7.84
CA ASP A 219 -2.30 2.05 -7.36
C ASP A 219 -1.99 1.95 -5.86
N TRP A 220 -2.98 2.23 -5.01
CA TRP A 220 -2.81 2.29 -3.56
C TRP A 220 -3.40 1.06 -2.89
N LEU A 221 -2.55 0.32 -2.18
CA LEU A 221 -3.00 -0.54 -1.09
C LEU A 221 -2.79 0.19 0.24
N ILE A 222 -3.87 0.68 0.83
CA ILE A 222 -3.91 1.34 2.15
C ILE A 222 -3.99 0.25 3.22
N THR A 223 -2.90 0.02 3.92
CA THR A 223 -2.78 -1.04 4.92
C THR A 223 -2.71 -0.47 6.33
N THR A 224 -3.66 -0.80 7.20
CA THR A 224 -3.52 -0.52 8.63
C THR A 224 -2.68 -1.61 9.29
N ILE A 225 -1.78 -1.23 10.18
CA ILE A 225 -0.90 -2.13 10.94
C ILE A 225 -0.87 -1.71 12.42
N PRO A 226 -0.51 -2.61 13.35
CA PRO A 226 -0.30 -2.25 14.74
C PRO A 226 0.88 -1.28 14.87
N ALA A 227 0.72 -0.19 15.62
CA ALA A 227 1.77 0.80 15.75
C ALA A 227 3.01 0.27 16.49
N ASP A 228 2.79 -0.65 17.44
CA ASP A 228 3.81 -1.22 18.32
C ASP A 228 4.33 -2.58 17.82
N GLY A 229 3.92 -3.02 16.63
CA GLY A 229 4.37 -4.28 16.03
C GLY A 229 3.79 -5.55 16.67
N PHE A 230 4.60 -6.61 16.74
CA PHE A 230 4.20 -7.89 17.33
C PHE A 230 3.85 -7.74 18.81
N GLY A 231 2.75 -8.35 19.24
CA GLY A 231 2.29 -8.26 20.63
C GLY A 231 1.71 -6.90 21.01
N ALA A 232 1.32 -6.07 20.04
CA ALA A 232 0.58 -4.84 20.31
C ALA A 232 -0.72 -5.15 21.07
N VAL A 233 -0.78 -4.76 22.34
CA VAL A 233 -1.94 -4.98 23.21
C VAL A 233 -2.81 -3.73 23.37
N VAL A 234 -2.32 -2.56 22.95
CA VAL A 234 -3.08 -1.30 23.05
C VAL A 234 -4.15 -1.29 21.96
N PRO A 235 -5.44 -1.32 22.30
CA PRO A 235 -6.50 -1.35 21.30
C PRO A 235 -6.48 -0.11 20.41
N ASN A 236 -6.70 -0.31 19.10
CA ASN A 236 -6.82 0.73 18.07
C ASN A 236 -5.60 1.64 17.87
N LYS A 237 -4.47 1.36 18.52
CA LYS A 237 -3.22 2.09 18.27
C LYS A 237 -2.57 1.56 16.99
N ILE A 238 -2.85 2.24 15.89
CA ILE A 238 -2.46 1.80 14.54
C ILE A 238 -1.50 2.78 13.85
N LYS A 239 -0.84 2.28 12.79
CA LYS A 239 -0.19 3.06 11.74
C LYS A 239 -0.83 2.71 10.39
N VAL A 240 -0.61 3.54 9.39
CA VAL A 240 -1.08 3.29 8.02
C VAL A 240 0.11 3.30 7.06
N LEU A 241 0.23 2.24 6.27
CA LEU A 241 1.14 2.13 5.14
C LEU A 241 0.37 2.25 3.83
N VAL A 242 0.93 2.96 2.87
CA VAL A 242 0.43 3.01 1.50
C VAL A 242 1.50 2.43 0.59
N ALA A 243 1.18 1.30 -0.03
CA ALA A 243 2.03 0.69 -1.05
C ALA A 243 1.62 1.19 -2.44
N GLN A 244 2.61 1.65 -3.23
CA GLN A 244 2.37 2.39 -4.49
C GLN A 244 3.27 1.95 -5.67
N SER A 245 3.98 0.81 -5.58
CA SER A 245 4.91 0.43 -6.65
C SER A 245 4.28 -0.44 -7.74
N SER A 246 4.42 0.00 -8.99
CA SER A 246 4.06 -0.79 -10.18
C SER A 246 5.27 -1.49 -10.81
N THR A 247 6.41 -0.80 -10.95
CA THR A 247 7.49 -1.20 -11.88
C THR A 247 8.84 -1.49 -11.22
N SER A 248 9.08 -1.00 -10.01
CA SER A 248 10.40 -1.13 -9.35
C SER A 248 10.27 -1.21 -7.84
N ASN A 249 11.21 -1.88 -7.17
CA ASN A 249 11.12 -1.99 -5.71
C ASN A 249 11.15 -0.60 -5.06
N ALA A 250 10.23 -0.38 -4.13
CA ALA A 250 10.07 0.87 -3.41
C ALA A 250 9.82 0.61 -1.92
N THR A 251 9.81 1.70 -1.16
CA THR A 251 9.43 1.70 0.25
C THR A 251 8.00 2.21 0.38
N ALA A 252 7.12 1.45 1.03
CA ALA A 252 5.77 1.88 1.36
C ALA A 252 5.81 3.21 2.12
N GLN A 253 4.93 4.12 1.75
CA GLN A 253 4.77 5.38 2.46
C GLN A 253 4.09 5.10 3.81
N GLU A 254 4.71 5.49 4.91
CA GLU A 254 4.06 5.47 6.22
C GLU A 254 3.43 6.84 6.45
N LEU A 255 2.10 6.87 6.57
CA LEU A 255 1.38 8.10 6.84
C LEU A 255 1.51 8.45 8.32
N VAL A 256 1.76 9.73 8.59
CA VAL A 256 1.91 10.25 9.96
C VAL A 256 0.54 10.71 10.46
N SER A 257 0.11 10.16 11.59
CA SER A 257 -1.14 10.59 12.24
C SER A 257 -1.01 12.05 12.70
N GLN A 258 -2.00 12.88 12.40
CA GLN A 258 -2.07 14.30 12.78
C GLN A 258 -3.01 14.55 13.98
N GLN A 259 -3.33 13.50 14.75
CA GLN A 259 -4.09 13.63 15.98
C GLN A 259 -3.24 14.17 17.14
#